data_AF-A0A382ISF9-F1
#
_entry.id   AF-A0A382ISF9-F1
#
_cell.length_a   1.000
_cell.length_b   1.000
_cell.length_c   1.000
_cell.angle_alpha   90.00
_cell.angle_beta   90.00
_cell.angle_gamma   90.00
#
_symmetry.space_group_name_H-M   'P 1'
#
loop_
_entity.id
_entity.type
_entity.pdbx_description
1 polymer ?
#
loop_
_entity_poly.entity_id
_entity_poly.type
_entity_poly.pdbx_seq_one_letter_code
_entity_poly.pdbx_strand_id
1 'polypeptide(L)'
;TGVGKTLGYIAPASLWARKNGGTVWLSTYTKNLQGQIDRELDRLYPDRETKHQRVVIRKGRENYLCLLNYEEAVNSRILPSDAESGALGLLARWIMATRDGDMIGGDFPAWLGGLLRQSHISGLADHRGECIYSACSHYRKCFVESAVRRARHAELVISNHSLVMVLGARNEDIGLLPSHYVFDEGHHLFDAADSTFTSRLSGRDTFELRRWLLGIEVGSVGRTRGLKGRIGDLVAEDSAAMVAMKAILESALMLPATGWQQRVADGSPQGEVELFLCCVHQQVITQARPNDGYDLETRPHPCVEGLLAVAMELERALSRLGVAMSAFELTIDRILHDSGRDMESGKRFRLEAVSR
;
A
#
# COMPACT_ATOMS: atom_id res chain seq x y z
N THR A 1 -1.12 28.50 17.39
CA THR A 1 -0.32 27.34 17.85
C THR A 1 0.28 27.70 19.21
N GLY A 2 0.13 26.86 20.24
CA GLY A 2 0.60 27.14 21.61
C GLY A 2 -0.47 27.27 22.71
N VAL A 3 -1.76 27.14 22.37
CA VAL A 3 -2.88 27.34 23.32
C VAL A 3 -3.29 26.06 24.08
N GLY A 4 -2.54 24.97 23.94
CA GLY A 4 -2.92 23.67 24.53
C GLY A 4 -4.08 22.95 23.83
N LYS A 5 -4.41 23.31 22.58
CA LYS A 5 -5.50 22.67 21.81
C LYS A 5 -5.43 21.15 21.80
N THR A 6 -4.23 20.60 21.56
CA THR A 6 -3.96 19.16 21.54
C THR A 6 -4.33 18.48 22.86
N LEU A 7 -3.87 19.02 23.99
CA LEU A 7 -4.27 18.52 25.31
C LEU A 7 -5.77 18.72 25.58
N GLY A 8 -6.34 19.82 25.07
CA GLY A 8 -7.76 20.16 25.20
C GLY A 8 -8.70 19.10 24.64
N TYR A 9 -8.32 18.38 23.57
CA TYR A 9 -9.11 17.25 23.07
C TYR A 9 -8.61 15.88 23.55
N ILE A 10 -7.31 15.70 23.79
CA ILE A 10 -6.75 14.43 24.30
C ILE A 10 -7.31 14.11 25.69
N ALA A 11 -7.35 15.09 26.58
CA ALA A 11 -7.78 14.89 27.96
C ALA A 11 -9.23 14.36 28.05
N PRO A 12 -10.26 15.01 27.45
CA PRO A 12 -11.61 14.48 27.46
C PRO A 12 -11.75 13.17 26.67
N ALA A 13 -11.04 12.99 25.55
CA ALA A 13 -11.06 11.75 24.79
C ALA A 13 -10.56 10.55 25.62
N SER A 14 -9.41 10.70 26.30
CA SER A 14 -8.87 9.64 27.16
C SER A 14 -9.78 9.32 28.35
N LEU A 15 -10.42 10.33 28.94
CA LEU A 15 -11.35 10.14 30.04
C LEU A 15 -12.60 9.37 29.58
N TRP A 16 -13.14 9.74 28.42
CA TRP A 16 -14.27 9.05 27.81
C TRP A 16 -13.92 7.59 27.50
N ALA A 17 -12.77 7.35 26.87
CA ALA A 17 -12.30 6.00 26.53
C ALA A 17 -12.23 5.10 27.77
N ARG A 18 -11.60 5.58 28.84
CA ARG A 18 -11.49 4.83 30.11
C ARG A 18 -12.83 4.56 30.79
N LYS A 19 -13.75 5.54 30.80
CA LYS A 19 -15.05 5.39 31.47
C LYS A 19 -15.97 4.42 30.75
N ASN A 20 -15.89 4.35 29.43
CA ASN A 20 -16.83 3.60 28.61
C ASN A 20 -16.25 2.29 28.05
N GLY A 21 -14.95 2.02 28.27
CA GLY A 21 -14.27 0.85 27.69
C GLY A 21 -14.24 0.86 26.16
N GLY A 22 -14.26 2.06 25.56
CA GLY A 22 -14.28 2.26 24.11
C GLY A 22 -13.03 2.98 23.60
N THR A 23 -12.80 2.90 22.28
CA THR A 23 -11.65 3.52 21.62
C THR A 23 -12.03 4.85 20.97
N VAL A 24 -11.23 5.90 21.18
CA VAL A 24 -11.39 7.19 20.48
C VAL A 24 -10.30 7.35 19.42
N TRP A 25 -10.70 7.70 18.21
CA TRP A 25 -9.77 7.95 17.10
C TRP A 25 -9.46 9.44 16.98
N LEU A 26 -8.18 9.78 17.10
CA LEU A 26 -7.62 11.11 16.92
C LEU A 26 -7.04 11.19 15.50
N SER A 27 -7.80 11.79 14.59
CA SER A 27 -7.41 11.95 13.19
C SER A 27 -6.77 13.32 12.99
N THR A 28 -5.60 13.37 12.36
CA THR A 28 -4.88 14.61 12.03
C THR A 28 -4.49 14.64 10.56
N TYR A 29 -4.04 15.78 10.05
CA TYR A 29 -3.73 15.91 8.64
C TYR A 29 -2.42 15.20 8.23
N THR A 30 -1.33 15.41 8.97
CA THR A 30 0.01 14.92 8.55
C THR A 30 0.61 13.90 9.51
N LYS A 31 1.53 13.07 8.99
CA LYS A 31 2.30 12.09 9.80
C LYS A 31 3.16 12.78 10.87
N ASN A 32 3.64 14.00 10.59
CA ASN A 32 4.41 14.79 11.55
C ASN A 32 3.53 15.23 12.73
N LEU A 33 2.29 15.64 12.47
CA LEU A 33 1.32 15.95 13.52
C LEU A 33 0.97 14.72 14.35
N GLN A 34 0.88 13.53 13.75
CA GLN A 34 0.70 12.29 14.53
C GLN A 34 1.84 12.10 15.55
N GLY A 35 3.09 12.32 15.14
CA GLY A 35 4.25 12.24 16.04
C GLY A 35 4.26 13.34 17.12
N GLN A 36 3.70 14.52 16.83
CA GLN A 36 3.50 15.55 17.86
C GLN A 36 2.46 15.14 18.89
N ILE A 37 1.32 14.58 18.45
CA ILE A 37 0.27 14.05 19.33
C ILE A 37 0.82 12.90 20.18
N ASP A 38 1.58 11.97 19.60
CA ASP A 38 2.21 10.88 20.35
C ASP A 38 3.13 11.42 21.44
N ARG A 39 3.99 12.41 21.15
CA ARG A 39 4.84 13.04 22.19
C ARG A 39 4.04 13.75 23.28
N GLU A 40 2.95 14.43 22.93
CA GLU A 40 2.08 15.06 23.94
C GLU A 40 1.44 14.02 24.87
N LEU A 41 1.14 12.82 24.37
CA LEU A 41 0.63 11.70 25.18
C LEU A 41 1.64 11.14 26.18
N ASP A 42 2.94 11.43 26.07
CA ASP A 42 3.93 11.06 27.09
C ASP A 42 3.61 11.70 28.45
N ARG A 43 2.92 12.86 28.45
CA ARG A 43 2.46 13.51 29.69
C ARG A 43 1.33 12.74 30.37
N LEU A 44 0.47 12.10 29.57
CA LEU A 44 -0.67 11.31 30.06
C LEU A 44 -0.26 9.87 30.42
N TYR A 45 0.69 9.31 29.67
CA TYR A 45 1.25 7.97 29.89
C TYR A 45 2.78 8.04 29.95
N PRO A 46 3.36 8.41 31.12
CA PRO A 46 4.82 8.54 31.28
C PRO A 46 5.56 7.20 31.15
N ASP A 47 4.91 6.11 31.54
CA ASP A 47 5.44 4.76 31.33
C ASP A 47 5.20 4.30 29.89
N ARG A 48 6.30 3.91 29.22
CA ARG A 48 6.29 3.55 27.78
C ARG A 48 5.45 2.32 27.50
N GLU A 49 5.50 1.32 28.38
CA GLU A 49 4.76 0.06 28.17
C GLU A 49 3.26 0.30 28.31
N THR A 50 2.86 1.06 29.33
CA THR A 50 1.48 1.51 29.52
C THR A 50 0.99 2.33 28.33
N LYS A 51 1.80 3.28 27.84
CA LYS A 51 1.47 4.07 26.63
C LYS A 51 1.28 3.15 25.43
N HIS A 52 2.18 2.21 25.22
CA HIS A 52 2.15 1.28 24.10
C HIS A 52 0.90 0.38 24.09
N GLN A 53 0.38 0.02 25.27
CA GLN A 53 -0.85 -0.76 25.42
C GLN A 53 -2.11 0.09 25.19
N ARG A 54 -2.09 1.36 25.61
CA ARG A 54 -3.28 2.24 25.58
C ARG A 54 -3.38 3.12 24.34
N VAL A 55 -2.27 3.36 23.65
CA VAL A 55 -2.19 4.28 22.51
C VAL A 55 -1.56 3.57 21.32
N VAL A 56 -2.25 3.61 20.19
CA VAL A 56 -1.79 3.01 18.93
C VAL A 56 -1.75 4.05 17.83
N ILE A 57 -0.65 4.12 17.09
CA ILE A 57 -0.54 4.93 15.87
C ILE A 57 -0.85 4.05 14.66
N ARG A 58 -1.74 4.53 13.79
CA ARG A 58 -2.17 3.86 12.57
C ARG A 58 -1.84 4.72 11.35
N LYS A 59 -1.15 4.12 10.40
CA LYS A 59 -0.76 4.71 9.11
C LYS A 59 -1.17 3.77 7.96
N GLY A 60 -1.04 4.24 6.73
CA GLY A 60 -1.13 3.38 5.54
C GLY A 60 -0.02 2.32 5.55
N ARG A 61 -0.25 1.18 4.90
CA ARG A 61 0.66 0.01 4.89
C ARG A 61 2.06 0.38 4.36
N GLU A 62 2.12 1.34 3.44
CA GLU A 62 3.32 1.88 2.81
C GLU A 62 4.25 2.65 3.76
N ASN A 63 3.83 2.84 5.01
CA ASN A 63 4.61 3.49 6.06
C ASN A 63 5.25 2.51 7.02
N TYR A 64 4.92 1.23 6.92
CA TYR A 64 5.44 0.20 7.79
C TYR A 64 6.40 -0.69 7.02
N LEU A 65 7.42 -1.20 7.72
CA LEU A 65 8.26 -2.24 7.18
C LEU A 65 7.45 -3.51 6.91
N CYS A 66 7.61 -4.07 5.72
CA CYS A 66 7.15 -5.39 5.37
C CYS A 66 8.27 -6.42 5.59
N LEU A 67 8.09 -7.30 6.57
CA LEU A 67 9.05 -8.37 6.88
C LEU A 67 9.30 -9.32 5.70
N LEU A 68 8.29 -9.53 4.85
CA LEU A 68 8.42 -10.33 3.65
C LEU A 68 9.31 -9.63 2.61
N ASN A 69 9.12 -8.33 2.38
CA ASN A 69 9.96 -7.56 1.46
C ASN A 69 11.41 -7.49 1.96
N TYR A 70 11.60 -7.38 3.29
CA TYR A 70 12.93 -7.47 3.90
C TYR A 70 13.58 -8.85 3.67
N GLU A 71 12.86 -9.94 3.91
CA GLU A 71 13.35 -11.31 3.64
C GLU A 71 13.72 -11.48 2.16
N GLU A 72 12.87 -11.02 1.24
CA GLU A 72 13.17 -11.07 -0.19
C GLU A 72 14.41 -10.25 -0.54
N ALA A 73 14.60 -9.05 0.03
CA ALA A 73 15.78 -8.22 -0.20
C ALA A 73 17.08 -8.84 0.37
N VAL A 74 16.98 -9.68 1.40
CA VAL A 74 18.11 -10.48 1.91
C VAL A 74 18.38 -11.66 0.97
N ASN A 75 17.33 -12.34 0.47
CA ASN A 75 17.43 -13.56 -0.33
C ASN A 75 17.73 -13.31 -1.82
N SER A 76 17.35 -12.15 -2.38
CA SER A 76 17.58 -11.77 -3.78
C SER A 76 19.05 -11.46 -4.09
N ARG A 77 19.94 -11.62 -3.10
CA ARG A 77 21.34 -11.27 -3.14
C ARG A 77 22.19 -12.31 -3.86
N ILE A 78 22.13 -12.28 -5.19
CA ILE A 78 23.29 -12.65 -6.00
C ILE A 78 24.31 -11.50 -5.84
N LEU A 79 25.10 -11.57 -4.76
CA LEU A 79 26.26 -10.72 -4.40
C LEU A 79 26.08 -9.18 -4.55
N PRO A 80 25.38 -8.50 -3.64
CA PRO A 80 25.53 -7.05 -3.47
C PRO A 80 26.90 -6.72 -2.87
N SER A 81 27.39 -5.50 -3.13
CA SER A 81 28.61 -4.98 -2.50
C SER A 81 28.57 -5.11 -0.97
N ASP A 82 29.73 -5.31 -0.35
CA ASP A 82 29.87 -5.49 1.11
C ASP A 82 29.18 -4.39 1.95
N ALA A 83 29.14 -3.16 1.43
CA ALA A 83 28.49 -2.02 2.07
C ALA A 83 26.97 -2.19 2.23
N GLU A 84 26.27 -2.72 1.21
CA GLU A 84 24.83 -2.95 1.27
C GLU A 84 24.48 -4.13 2.20
N SER A 85 25.40 -5.09 2.37
CA SER A 85 25.28 -6.19 3.35
C SER A 85 25.33 -5.69 4.79
N GLY A 86 26.24 -4.78 5.11
CA GLY A 86 26.27 -4.11 6.40
C GLY A 86 24.96 -3.38 6.70
N ALA A 87 24.41 -2.66 5.72
CA ALA A 87 23.17 -1.91 5.89
C ALA A 87 21.95 -2.79 6.19
N LEU A 88 21.79 -3.94 5.53
CA LEU A 88 20.71 -4.88 5.88
C LEU A 88 20.90 -5.51 7.25
N GLY A 89 22.14 -5.79 7.68
CA GLY A 89 22.41 -6.25 9.04
C GLY A 89 22.00 -5.22 10.11
N LEU A 90 22.27 -3.94 9.86
CA LEU A 90 21.82 -2.85 10.74
C LEU A 90 20.30 -2.70 10.73
N LEU A 91 19.67 -2.86 9.56
CA LEU A 91 18.22 -2.90 9.45
C LEU A 91 17.62 -4.04 10.26
N ALA A 92 18.21 -5.25 10.21
CA ALA A 92 17.78 -6.39 11.04
C ALA A 92 17.76 -6.05 12.53
N ARG A 93 18.78 -5.33 13.01
CA ARG A 93 18.85 -4.89 14.41
C ARG A 93 17.74 -3.91 14.76
N TRP A 94 17.43 -2.97 13.86
CA TRP A 94 16.29 -2.08 14.05
C TRP A 94 14.97 -2.85 14.06
N ILE A 95 14.77 -3.80 13.15
CA ILE A 95 13.57 -4.66 13.09
C ILE A 95 13.31 -5.36 14.43
N MET A 96 14.37 -5.80 15.10
CA MET A 96 14.26 -6.45 16.41
C MET A 96 13.98 -5.49 17.57
N ALA A 97 14.28 -4.20 17.40
CA ALA A 97 14.21 -3.19 18.45
C ALA A 97 13.05 -2.20 18.29
N THR A 98 12.48 -2.07 17.09
CA THR A 98 11.43 -1.11 16.77
C THR A 98 10.15 -1.39 17.54
N ARG A 99 9.47 -0.32 17.96
CA ARG A 99 8.17 -0.38 18.66
C ARG A 99 7.07 -0.96 17.76
N ASP A 100 7.06 -0.56 16.50
CA ASP A 100 5.94 -0.78 15.59
C ASP A 100 6.32 -0.84 14.12
N GLY A 101 7.61 -0.85 13.77
CA GLY A 101 8.07 -0.97 12.39
C GLY A 101 7.74 0.22 11.52
N ASP A 102 7.48 1.38 12.12
CA ASP A 102 7.15 2.62 11.43
C ASP A 102 8.38 3.26 10.76
N MET A 103 8.37 3.24 9.44
CA MET A 103 9.45 3.76 8.60
C MET A 103 9.36 5.28 8.38
N ILE A 104 8.21 5.91 8.65
CA ILE A 104 7.95 7.31 8.28
C ILE A 104 7.47 8.11 9.49
N GLY A 105 8.40 8.79 10.16
CA GLY A 105 8.10 9.61 11.35
C GLY A 105 7.97 8.83 12.65
N GLY A 106 8.38 7.55 12.63
CA GLY A 106 8.52 6.69 13.80
C GLY A 106 9.98 6.60 14.29
N ASP A 107 10.39 5.42 14.72
CA ASP A 107 11.74 5.14 15.25
C ASP A 107 12.75 4.68 14.19
N PHE A 108 12.39 4.71 12.91
CA PHE A 108 13.30 4.38 11.82
C PHE A 108 14.49 5.34 11.77
N PRO A 109 15.75 4.85 11.85
CA PRO A 109 16.90 5.72 11.92
C PRO A 109 17.17 6.43 10.60
N ALA A 110 17.09 7.76 10.59
CA ALA A 110 17.29 8.56 9.37
C ALA A 110 18.65 8.31 8.68
N TRP A 111 19.71 8.05 9.46
CA TRP A 111 21.04 7.75 8.93
C TRP A 111 21.10 6.41 8.17
N LEU A 112 20.24 5.45 8.50
CA LEU A 112 20.16 4.18 7.78
C LEU A 112 19.64 4.41 6.35
N GLY A 113 18.83 5.46 6.17
CA GLY A 113 18.37 5.91 4.87
C GLY A 113 19.49 6.43 3.95
N GLY A 114 20.60 6.92 4.50
CA GLY A 114 21.77 7.33 3.72
C GLY A 114 22.67 6.17 3.29
N LEU A 115 22.55 5.00 3.95
CA LEU A 115 23.36 3.80 3.66
C LEU A 115 22.71 2.89 2.62
N LEU A 116 21.40 2.99 2.46
CA LEU A 116 20.63 2.26 1.45
C LEU A 116 20.24 3.23 0.33
N ARG A 117 20.23 2.77 -0.93
CA ARG A 117 19.63 3.57 -2.00
C ARG A 117 18.15 3.83 -1.67
N GLN A 118 17.66 5.03 -1.97
CA GLN A 118 16.27 5.40 -1.69
C GLN A 118 15.26 4.39 -2.28
N SER A 119 15.55 3.85 -3.47
CA SER A 119 14.76 2.82 -4.13
C SER A 119 14.67 1.51 -3.32
N HIS A 120 15.74 1.15 -2.59
CA HIS A 120 15.77 -0.04 -1.75
C HIS A 120 14.94 0.18 -0.48
N ILE A 121 14.99 1.39 0.11
CA ILE A 121 14.19 1.72 1.30
C ILE A 121 12.70 1.71 0.96
N SER A 122 12.32 2.31 -0.17
CA SER A 122 10.93 2.24 -0.61
C SER A 122 10.50 0.79 -0.82
N GLY A 123 11.33 -0.07 -1.42
CA GLY A 123 10.97 -1.48 -1.65
C GLY A 123 10.75 -2.32 -0.38
N LEU A 124 11.15 -1.84 0.80
CA LEU A 124 10.98 -2.55 2.07
C LEU A 124 9.59 -2.39 2.69
N ALA A 125 8.81 -1.39 2.29
CA ALA A 125 7.43 -1.20 2.72
C ALA A 125 6.45 -1.87 1.75
N ASP A 126 5.22 -2.10 2.22
CA ASP A 126 4.14 -2.62 1.38
C ASP A 126 3.57 -1.51 0.50
N HIS A 127 3.74 -1.61 -0.83
CA HIS A 127 3.21 -0.61 -1.74
C HIS A 127 1.89 -1.04 -2.35
N ARG A 128 0.91 -0.14 -2.30
CA ARG A 128 -0.29 -0.10 -3.17
C ARG A 128 -1.21 -1.31 -3.20
N GLY A 129 -1.03 -2.33 -2.35
CA GLY A 129 -1.81 -3.58 -2.38
C GLY A 129 -0.99 -4.85 -2.60
N GLU A 130 0.34 -4.74 -2.51
CA GLU A 130 1.26 -5.88 -2.61
C GLU A 130 0.97 -6.97 -1.57
N CYS A 131 0.46 -6.59 -0.40
CA CYS A 131 0.30 -7.50 0.70
C CYS A 131 -0.67 -8.63 0.39
N ILE A 132 -0.19 -9.84 0.60
CA ILE A 132 -0.98 -11.08 0.55
C ILE A 132 -1.69 -11.36 1.90
N TYR A 133 -1.84 -10.32 2.73
CA TYR A 133 -2.45 -10.34 4.06
C TYR A 133 -2.06 -11.57 4.88
N SER A 134 -3.05 -12.44 5.05
CA SER A 134 -3.04 -13.57 5.94
C SER A 134 -2.13 -14.67 5.37
N ALA A 135 -2.02 -14.82 4.04
CA ALA A 135 -1.08 -15.74 3.38
C ALA A 135 0.41 -15.48 3.69
N CYS A 136 0.76 -14.33 4.26
CA CYS A 136 2.14 -13.98 4.57
C CYS A 136 2.71 -14.87 5.69
N SER A 137 3.89 -15.47 5.45
CA SER A 137 4.64 -16.24 6.45
C SER A 137 4.94 -15.45 7.73
N HIS A 138 5.02 -14.12 7.61
CA HIS A 138 5.26 -13.20 8.72
C HIS A 138 3.99 -12.62 9.34
N TYR A 139 2.77 -13.02 8.94
CA TYR A 139 1.50 -12.40 9.35
C TYR A 139 1.36 -12.21 10.87
N ARG A 140 1.76 -13.22 11.66
CA ARG A 140 1.69 -13.16 13.14
C ARG A 140 2.60 -12.08 13.73
N LYS A 141 3.73 -11.79 13.07
CA LYS A 141 4.75 -10.81 13.48
C LYS A 141 4.64 -9.49 12.68
N CYS A 142 3.66 -9.39 11.78
CA CYS A 142 3.50 -8.26 10.89
C CYS A 142 3.16 -6.99 11.68
N PHE A 143 3.94 -5.94 11.49
CA PHE A 143 3.78 -4.66 12.16
C PHE A 143 2.42 -4.01 11.89
N VAL A 144 1.96 -4.04 10.63
CA VAL A 144 0.66 -3.52 10.22
C VAL A 144 -0.46 -4.25 10.96
N GLU A 145 -0.46 -5.58 10.91
CA GLU A 145 -1.52 -6.40 11.50
C GLU A 145 -1.46 -6.39 13.03
N SER A 146 -0.27 -6.24 13.61
CA SER A 146 -0.09 -5.97 15.05
C SER A 146 -0.77 -4.64 15.43
N ALA A 147 -0.54 -3.57 14.67
CA ALA A 147 -1.19 -2.28 14.90
C ALA A 147 -2.72 -2.37 14.73
N VAL A 148 -3.23 -3.09 13.73
CA VAL A 148 -4.68 -3.37 13.57
C VAL A 148 -5.23 -4.04 14.84
N ARG A 149 -4.61 -5.13 15.31
CA ARG A 149 -5.08 -5.88 16.47
C ARG A 149 -5.03 -5.06 17.75
N ARG A 150 -3.94 -4.32 17.99
CA ARG A 150 -3.81 -3.46 19.17
C ARG A 150 -4.82 -2.32 19.16
N ALA A 151 -5.10 -1.73 18.00
CA ALA A 151 -6.06 -0.63 17.88
C ALA A 151 -7.48 -1.01 18.37
N ARG A 152 -7.85 -2.29 18.34
CA ARG A 152 -9.14 -2.79 18.84
C ARG A 152 -9.30 -2.70 20.37
N HIS A 153 -8.19 -2.66 21.09
CA HIS A 153 -8.17 -2.64 22.56
C HIS A 153 -7.51 -1.37 23.12
N ALA A 154 -7.15 -0.43 22.25
CA ALA A 154 -6.53 0.83 22.65
C ALA A 154 -7.58 1.79 23.24
N GLU A 155 -7.16 2.64 24.17
CA GLU A 155 -7.96 3.79 24.62
C GLU A 155 -8.01 4.85 23.50
N LEU A 156 -6.85 5.11 22.88
CA LEU A 156 -6.68 6.11 21.84
C LEU A 156 -5.99 5.52 20.61
N VAL A 157 -6.51 5.86 19.43
CA VAL A 157 -5.85 5.56 18.17
C VAL A 157 -5.54 6.86 17.44
N ILE A 158 -4.28 7.09 17.11
CA ILE A 158 -3.84 8.23 16.31
C ILE A 158 -3.78 7.80 14.85
N SER A 159 -4.40 8.56 13.96
CA SER A 159 -4.44 8.27 12.53
C SER A 159 -4.34 9.55 11.69
N ASN A 160 -4.14 9.43 10.37
CA ASN A 160 -4.37 10.56 9.47
C ASN A 160 -5.81 10.56 8.91
N HIS A 161 -6.23 11.72 8.41
CA HIS A 161 -7.53 11.87 7.74
C HIS A 161 -7.68 10.87 6.58
N SER A 162 -6.65 10.72 5.74
CA SER A 162 -6.70 9.81 4.58
C SER A 162 -7.01 8.36 4.97
N LEU A 163 -6.37 7.82 6.01
CA LEU A 163 -6.64 6.45 6.46
C LEU A 163 -8.05 6.34 7.03
N VAL A 164 -8.52 7.33 7.78
CA VAL A 164 -9.90 7.33 8.30
C VAL A 164 -10.92 7.34 7.15
N MET A 165 -10.68 8.15 6.11
CA MET A 165 -11.53 8.22 4.93
C MET A 165 -11.56 6.91 4.15
N VAL A 166 -10.38 6.30 3.90
CA VAL A 166 -10.29 5.01 3.21
C VAL A 166 -11.03 3.91 3.97
N LEU A 167 -10.88 3.87 5.30
CA LEU A 167 -11.60 2.89 6.14
C LEU A 167 -13.12 3.11 6.10
N GLY A 168 -13.57 4.37 6.14
CA GLY A 168 -14.99 4.71 6.02
C GLY A 168 -15.58 4.37 4.64
N ALA A 169 -14.81 4.59 3.57
CA ALA A 169 -15.26 4.35 2.19
C ALA A 169 -15.35 2.85 1.84
N ARG A 170 -14.42 2.03 2.34
CA ARG A 170 -14.36 0.60 2.00
C ARG A 170 -15.42 -0.26 2.69
N ASN A 171 -16.07 0.26 3.74
CA ASN A 171 -17.07 -0.47 4.54
C ASN A 171 -16.61 -1.87 5.01
N GLU A 172 -15.29 -2.12 4.98
CA GLU A 172 -14.66 -3.35 5.43
C GLU A 172 -14.79 -3.39 6.96
N ASP A 173 -15.43 -4.44 7.46
CA ASP A 173 -15.65 -4.67 8.89
C ASP A 173 -16.30 -3.49 9.62
N ILE A 174 -17.60 -3.26 9.39
CA ILE A 174 -18.43 -2.26 10.12
C ILE A 174 -18.26 -2.37 11.65
N GLY A 175 -17.97 -3.56 12.18
CA GLY A 175 -17.68 -3.78 13.62
C GLY A 175 -16.31 -3.26 14.11
N LEU A 176 -15.43 -2.85 13.20
CA LEU A 176 -14.12 -2.26 13.47
C LEU A 176 -14.08 -0.75 13.23
N LEU A 177 -15.15 -0.17 12.68
CA LEU A 177 -15.25 1.27 12.53
C LEU A 177 -15.35 1.93 13.92
N PRO A 178 -14.48 2.90 14.21
CA PRO A 178 -14.53 3.64 15.45
C PRO A 178 -15.89 4.29 15.67
N SER A 179 -16.39 4.23 16.91
CA SER A 179 -17.64 4.93 17.26
C SER A 179 -17.42 6.41 17.54
N HIS A 180 -16.19 6.82 17.86
CA HIS A 180 -15.85 8.18 18.28
C HIS A 180 -14.60 8.67 17.57
N TYR A 181 -14.72 9.84 16.96
CA TYR A 181 -13.64 10.51 16.25
C TYR A 181 -13.43 11.94 16.75
N VAL A 182 -12.18 12.35 16.75
CA VAL A 182 -11.77 13.75 16.86
C VAL A 182 -10.95 14.05 15.61
N PHE A 183 -11.44 14.96 14.77
CA PHE A 183 -10.70 15.46 13.61
C PHE A 183 -9.99 16.76 13.99
N ASP A 184 -8.69 16.66 14.21
CA ASP A 184 -7.80 17.82 14.38
C ASP A 184 -7.43 18.39 13.01
N GLU A 185 -7.31 19.72 12.92
CA GLU A 185 -7.14 20.43 11.64
C GLU A 185 -8.21 20.07 10.59
N GLY A 186 -9.46 19.92 11.03
CA GLY A 186 -10.58 19.44 10.20
C GLY A 186 -10.90 20.29 8.96
N HIS A 187 -10.25 21.43 8.76
CA HIS A 187 -10.32 22.17 7.49
C HIS A 187 -9.68 21.39 6.32
N HIS A 188 -8.77 20.46 6.58
CA HIS A 188 -8.19 19.55 5.59
C HIS A 188 -9.01 18.28 5.35
N LEU A 189 -10.13 18.12 6.03
CA LEU A 189 -10.92 16.89 5.97
C LEU A 189 -11.53 16.66 4.59
N PHE A 190 -11.98 17.74 3.94
CA PHE A 190 -12.57 17.69 2.60
C PHE A 190 -11.53 17.31 1.55
N ASP A 191 -10.33 17.89 1.61
CA ASP A 191 -9.23 17.51 0.71
C ASP A 191 -8.87 16.02 0.85
N ALA A 192 -8.86 15.50 2.08
CA ALA A 192 -8.61 14.08 2.33
C ALA A 192 -9.74 13.17 1.80
N ALA A 193 -10.99 13.63 1.88
CA ALA A 193 -12.13 12.94 1.31
C ALA A 193 -12.05 12.92 -0.22
N ASP A 194 -11.84 14.08 -0.86
CA ASP A 194 -11.70 14.20 -2.31
C ASP A 194 -10.58 13.31 -2.84
N SER A 195 -9.42 13.31 -2.18
CA SER A 195 -8.31 12.41 -2.50
C SER A 195 -8.69 10.92 -2.43
N THR A 196 -9.53 10.54 -1.47
CA THR A 196 -9.97 9.15 -1.27
C THR A 196 -10.97 8.69 -2.34
N PHE A 197 -11.87 9.58 -2.75
CA PHE A 197 -12.90 9.27 -3.74
C PHE A 197 -12.47 9.57 -5.19
N THR A 198 -11.26 10.09 -5.39
CA THR A 198 -10.68 10.31 -6.71
C THR A 198 -10.14 9.00 -7.30
N SER A 199 -10.49 8.72 -8.56
CA SER A 199 -9.85 7.66 -9.34
C SER A 199 -8.60 8.20 -10.04
N ARG A 200 -7.49 7.47 -9.95
CA ARG A 200 -6.22 7.85 -10.58
C ARG A 200 -5.66 6.70 -11.40
N LEU A 201 -5.38 6.97 -12.68
CA LEU A 201 -4.62 6.09 -13.55
C LEU A 201 -3.25 6.72 -13.79
N SER A 202 -2.16 5.98 -13.53
CA SER A 202 -0.81 6.49 -13.76
C SER A 202 0.14 5.42 -14.27
N GLY A 203 1.10 5.82 -15.10
CA GLY A 203 2.12 4.91 -15.64
C GLY A 203 2.92 4.18 -14.57
N ARG A 204 3.20 4.85 -13.43
CA ARG A 204 3.87 4.21 -12.30
C ARG A 204 3.01 3.14 -11.63
N ASP A 205 1.71 3.38 -11.47
CA ASP A 205 0.80 2.42 -10.84
C ASP A 205 0.61 1.18 -11.72
N THR A 206 0.44 1.39 -13.03
CA THR A 206 0.33 0.30 -14.00
C THR A 206 1.63 -0.48 -14.14
N PHE A 207 2.79 0.19 -14.04
CA PHE A 207 4.10 -0.47 -14.00
C PHE A 207 4.24 -1.35 -12.76
N GLU A 208 3.87 -0.86 -11.58
CA GLU A 208 3.90 -1.68 -10.36
C GLU A 208 2.91 -2.85 -10.45
N LEU A 209 1.71 -2.64 -10.99
CA LEU A 209 0.75 -3.74 -11.25
C LEU A 209 1.37 -4.83 -12.14
N ARG A 210 2.10 -4.44 -13.20
CA ARG A 210 2.80 -5.40 -14.07
C ARG A 210 3.77 -6.25 -13.27
N ARG A 211 4.57 -5.62 -12.41
CA ARG A 211 5.57 -6.30 -11.60
C ARG A 211 4.94 -7.28 -10.61
N TRP A 212 3.74 -7.00 -10.12
CA TRP A 212 3.07 -7.95 -9.23
C TRP A 212 2.54 -9.16 -9.98
N LEU A 213 2.01 -8.96 -11.17
CA LEU A 213 1.47 -10.03 -11.98
C LEU A 213 2.60 -10.90 -12.57
N LEU A 214 3.60 -10.26 -13.18
CA LEU A 214 4.67 -10.94 -13.93
C LEU A 214 5.94 -11.21 -13.12
N GLY A 215 6.23 -10.42 -12.08
CA GLY A 215 7.49 -10.47 -11.34
C GLY A 215 8.54 -9.51 -11.92
N ILE A 216 9.82 -9.72 -11.54
CA ILE A 216 10.93 -8.95 -12.11
C ILE A 216 11.19 -9.42 -13.53
N GLU A 217 11.09 -8.48 -14.46
CA GLU A 217 11.65 -8.58 -15.80
C GLU A 217 13.08 -8.03 -15.80
N VAL A 218 13.95 -8.55 -16.69
CA VAL A 218 15.40 -8.28 -16.73
C VAL A 218 15.72 -6.81 -16.43
N GLY A 219 16.53 -6.56 -15.38
CA GLY A 219 17.04 -5.22 -15.03
C GLY A 219 16.28 -4.41 -13.96
N SER A 220 15.31 -4.99 -13.24
CA SER A 220 14.54 -4.29 -12.18
C SER A 220 14.85 -4.76 -10.75
N VAL A 221 14.63 -3.90 -9.75
CA VAL A 221 14.87 -4.15 -8.30
C VAL A 221 13.54 -4.13 -7.53
N GLY A 222 13.18 -5.21 -6.82
CA GLY A 222 12.00 -5.30 -5.92
C GLY A 222 11.52 -6.74 -5.71
N ARG A 223 10.21 -6.98 -5.53
CA ARG A 223 9.68 -8.34 -5.30
C ARG A 223 10.01 -9.28 -6.46
N THR A 224 10.79 -10.31 -6.18
CA THR A 224 11.31 -11.25 -7.19
C THR A 224 10.22 -12.09 -7.84
N ARG A 225 9.12 -12.37 -7.12
CA ARG A 225 8.07 -13.31 -7.54
C ARG A 225 6.80 -12.57 -7.96
N GLY A 226 6.40 -12.75 -9.22
CA GLY A 226 5.07 -12.41 -9.73
C GLY A 226 4.00 -13.38 -9.25
N LEU A 227 2.76 -13.24 -9.74
CA LEU A 227 1.60 -14.06 -9.38
C LEU A 227 1.93 -15.56 -9.41
N LYS A 228 2.44 -16.06 -10.54
CA LYS A 228 2.83 -17.46 -10.72
C LYS A 228 3.83 -17.95 -9.65
N GLY A 229 4.81 -17.13 -9.30
CA GLY A 229 5.80 -17.49 -8.28
C GLY A 229 5.26 -17.51 -6.86
N ARG A 230 4.11 -16.87 -6.60
CA ARG A 230 3.50 -16.78 -5.25
C ARG A 230 2.46 -17.85 -4.98
N ILE A 231 1.71 -18.26 -6.00
CA ILE A 231 0.54 -19.15 -5.84
C ILE A 231 0.53 -20.33 -6.80
N GLY A 232 1.46 -20.40 -7.75
CA GLY A 232 1.48 -21.45 -8.76
C GLY A 232 1.59 -22.85 -8.16
N ASP A 233 2.27 -23.01 -7.02
CA ASP A 233 2.32 -24.25 -6.23
C ASP A 233 0.95 -24.67 -5.70
N LEU A 234 0.11 -23.70 -5.30
CA LEU A 234 -1.19 -23.95 -4.68
C LEU A 234 -2.24 -24.41 -5.69
N VAL A 235 -2.13 -23.93 -6.93
CA VAL A 235 -3.10 -24.17 -8.02
C VAL A 235 -2.58 -25.10 -9.10
N ALA A 236 -1.38 -25.68 -8.94
CA ALA A 236 -0.72 -26.50 -9.96
C ALA A 236 -1.58 -27.70 -10.43
N GLU A 237 -2.36 -28.28 -9.52
CA GLU A 237 -3.21 -29.45 -9.77
C GLU A 237 -4.55 -29.07 -10.43
N ASP A 238 -4.88 -27.78 -10.50
CA ASP A 238 -6.15 -27.28 -11.02
C ASP A 238 -5.97 -26.67 -12.42
N SER A 239 -6.37 -27.42 -13.43
CA SER A 239 -6.21 -27.00 -14.84
C SER A 239 -6.95 -25.69 -15.15
N ALA A 240 -8.13 -25.45 -14.56
CA ALA A 240 -8.91 -24.24 -14.79
C ALA A 240 -8.23 -23.01 -14.17
N ALA A 241 -7.75 -23.14 -12.94
CA ALA A 241 -7.00 -22.07 -12.27
C ALA A 241 -5.68 -21.75 -13.03
N MET A 242 -4.99 -22.76 -13.53
CA MET A 242 -3.77 -22.55 -14.34
C MET A 242 -4.05 -21.82 -15.66
N VAL A 243 -5.17 -22.14 -16.34
CA VAL A 243 -5.61 -21.44 -17.55
C VAL A 243 -5.97 -19.99 -17.26
N ALA A 244 -6.76 -19.73 -16.20
CA ALA A 244 -7.14 -18.38 -15.80
C ALA A 244 -5.90 -17.55 -15.37
N MET A 245 -4.98 -18.14 -14.60
CA MET A 245 -3.71 -17.48 -14.26
C MET A 245 -2.90 -17.13 -15.50
N LYS A 246 -2.79 -18.03 -16.47
CA LYS A 246 -2.09 -17.75 -17.74
C LYS A 246 -2.73 -16.58 -18.48
N ALA A 247 -4.07 -16.52 -18.55
CA ALA A 247 -4.78 -15.40 -19.16
C ALA A 247 -4.51 -14.06 -18.46
N ILE A 248 -4.36 -14.04 -17.13
CA ILE A 248 -3.92 -12.85 -16.39
C ILE A 248 -2.52 -12.42 -16.83
N LEU A 249 -1.55 -13.36 -16.85
CA LEU A 249 -0.17 -13.05 -17.21
C LEU A 249 -0.06 -12.52 -18.65
N GLU A 250 -0.77 -13.12 -19.60
CA GLU A 250 -0.81 -12.66 -20.98
C GLU A 250 -1.46 -11.28 -21.10
N SER A 251 -2.58 -11.05 -20.41
CA SER A 251 -3.27 -9.76 -20.40
C SER A 251 -2.45 -8.67 -19.73
N ALA A 252 -1.60 -9.00 -18.75
CA ALA A 252 -0.71 -8.06 -18.08
C ALA A 252 0.39 -7.49 -18.99
N LEU A 253 0.64 -8.09 -20.17
CA LEU A 253 1.67 -7.62 -21.09
C LEU A 253 1.40 -6.23 -21.67
N MET A 254 0.15 -5.76 -21.65
CA MET A 254 -0.25 -4.39 -22.03
C MET A 254 0.22 -3.30 -21.07
N LEU A 255 0.61 -3.67 -19.85
CA LEU A 255 1.07 -2.74 -18.82
C LEU A 255 2.51 -2.32 -19.10
N PRO A 256 2.95 -1.13 -18.65
CA PRO A 256 4.28 -0.63 -18.95
C PRO A 256 5.37 -1.52 -18.34
N ALA A 257 6.46 -1.74 -19.08
CA ALA A 257 7.64 -2.49 -18.62
C ALA A 257 8.77 -1.55 -18.18
N THR A 258 9.90 -2.10 -17.71
CA THR A 258 11.07 -1.28 -17.32
C THR A 258 11.49 -0.34 -18.47
N GLY A 259 11.81 0.91 -18.15
CA GLY A 259 12.17 1.93 -19.16
C GLY A 259 10.99 2.61 -19.86
N TRP A 260 9.74 2.36 -19.42
CA TRP A 260 8.54 2.94 -20.04
C TRP A 260 8.56 4.48 -20.11
N GLN A 261 9.16 5.15 -19.12
CA GLN A 261 9.20 6.62 -19.09
C GLN A 261 9.95 7.19 -20.31
N GLN A 262 11.08 6.56 -20.66
CA GLN A 262 11.87 6.94 -21.82
C GLN A 262 11.11 6.66 -23.12
N ARG A 263 10.45 5.49 -23.23
CA ARG A 263 9.62 5.15 -24.39
C ARG A 263 8.47 6.11 -24.61
N VAL A 264 7.79 6.51 -23.53
CA VAL A 264 6.71 7.51 -23.59
C VAL A 264 7.23 8.87 -24.02
N ALA A 265 8.39 9.30 -23.48
CA ALA A 265 9.03 10.55 -23.88
C ALA A 265 9.47 10.55 -25.36
N ASP A 266 10.02 9.43 -25.83
CA ASP A 266 10.51 9.26 -27.20
C ASP A 266 9.41 8.95 -28.22
N GLY A 267 8.14 8.81 -27.79
CA GLY A 267 7.02 8.46 -28.66
C GLY A 267 7.10 7.04 -29.24
N SER A 268 7.74 6.11 -28.53
CA SER A 268 7.92 4.70 -28.93
C SER A 268 7.22 3.72 -27.95
N PRO A 269 5.90 3.86 -27.73
CA PRO A 269 5.19 3.10 -26.70
C PRO A 269 5.16 1.59 -26.97
N GLN A 270 5.20 0.82 -25.90
CA GLN A 270 4.97 -0.63 -25.92
C GLN A 270 3.71 -0.98 -25.12
N GLY A 271 2.73 -1.58 -25.79
CA GLY A 271 1.44 -1.91 -25.20
C GLY A 271 0.49 -0.72 -25.12
N GLU A 272 -0.75 -1.03 -24.77
CA GLU A 272 -1.88 -0.11 -24.81
C GLU A 272 -1.76 1.01 -23.76
N VAL A 273 -1.19 0.72 -22.57
CA VAL A 273 -1.02 1.74 -21.53
C VAL A 273 0.01 2.78 -21.95
N GLU A 274 1.17 2.37 -22.45
CA GLU A 274 2.20 3.32 -22.88
C GLU A 274 1.70 4.18 -24.04
N LEU A 275 0.94 3.60 -24.98
CA LEU A 275 0.33 4.34 -26.08
C LEU A 275 -0.65 5.41 -25.58
N PHE A 276 -1.51 5.05 -24.62
CA PHE A 276 -2.40 6.01 -23.97
C PHE A 276 -1.63 7.12 -23.25
N LEU A 277 -0.56 6.77 -22.52
CA LEU A 277 0.28 7.74 -21.83
C LEU A 277 0.99 8.69 -22.80
N CYS A 278 1.41 8.23 -23.98
CA CYS A 278 1.93 9.10 -25.04
C CYS A 278 0.89 10.14 -25.47
N CYS A 279 -0.36 9.72 -25.74
CA CYS A 279 -1.43 10.63 -26.14
C CYS A 279 -1.80 11.61 -25.01
N VAL A 280 -1.83 11.16 -23.76
CA VAL A 280 -2.06 12.03 -22.59
C VAL A 280 -0.92 13.02 -22.41
N HIS A 281 0.33 12.58 -22.57
CA HIS A 281 1.49 13.46 -22.52
C HIS A 281 1.43 14.54 -23.60
N GLN A 282 1.04 14.17 -24.83
CA GLN A 282 0.82 15.11 -25.92
C GLN A 282 -0.33 16.08 -25.62
N GLN A 283 -1.46 15.60 -25.09
CA GLN A 283 -2.59 16.42 -24.64
C GLN A 283 -2.12 17.48 -23.64
N VAL A 284 -1.35 17.07 -22.62
CA VAL A 284 -0.81 17.95 -21.59
C VAL A 284 0.15 18.97 -22.20
N ILE A 285 1.19 18.57 -22.93
CA ILE A 285 2.17 19.52 -23.50
C ILE A 285 1.51 20.51 -24.48
N THR A 286 0.52 20.08 -25.25
CA THR A 286 -0.14 20.93 -26.25
C THR A 286 -1.09 21.96 -25.61
N GLN A 287 -1.75 21.59 -24.52
CA GLN A 287 -2.87 22.37 -23.97
C GLN A 287 -2.61 22.93 -22.57
N ALA A 288 -1.58 22.46 -21.87
CA ALA A 288 -1.20 23.01 -20.58
C ALA A 288 -0.84 24.48 -20.74
N ARG A 289 -1.40 25.30 -19.86
CA ARG A 289 -1.00 26.70 -19.75
C ARG A 289 0.18 26.76 -18.78
N PRO A 290 1.19 27.61 -19.04
CA PRO A 290 2.21 27.87 -18.03
C PRO A 290 1.50 28.41 -16.78
N ASN A 291 1.56 27.61 -15.73
CA ASN A 291 1.22 28.02 -14.37
C ASN A 291 2.54 27.99 -13.60
N ASP A 292 2.72 28.85 -12.59
CA ASP A 292 3.99 29.12 -11.91
C ASP A 292 4.51 27.94 -11.03
N GLY A 293 4.48 26.70 -11.52
CA GLY A 293 4.82 25.47 -10.79
C GLY A 293 5.60 24.43 -11.61
N TYR A 294 5.92 23.30 -10.95
CA TYR A 294 6.66 22.16 -11.53
C TYR A 294 5.75 21.10 -12.20
N ASP A 295 4.42 21.23 -12.08
CA ASP A 295 3.43 20.27 -12.58
C ASP A 295 2.67 20.84 -13.77
N LEU A 296 2.41 20.01 -14.80
CA LEU A 296 1.64 20.37 -15.98
C LEU A 296 0.26 19.70 -15.94
N GLU A 297 -0.79 20.50 -16.08
CA GLU A 297 -2.18 20.02 -16.07
C GLU A 297 -2.96 20.65 -17.23
N THR A 298 -3.97 19.92 -17.72
CA THR A 298 -4.91 20.43 -18.72
C THR A 298 -6.29 19.82 -18.53
N ARG A 299 -7.29 20.46 -19.12
CA ARG A 299 -8.65 19.91 -19.18
C ARG A 299 -8.68 18.67 -20.10
N PRO A 300 -9.56 17.70 -19.84
CA PRO A 300 -9.70 16.51 -20.68
C PRO A 300 -10.27 16.84 -22.07
N HIS A 301 -10.93 17.98 -22.22
CA HIS A 301 -11.53 18.42 -23.48
C HIS A 301 -11.07 19.84 -23.86
N PRO A 302 -10.88 20.10 -25.17
CA PRO A 302 -10.99 19.14 -26.29
C PRO A 302 -9.84 18.11 -26.30
N CYS A 303 -10.10 16.90 -26.78
CA CYS A 303 -9.06 15.86 -26.88
C CYS A 303 -8.19 16.08 -28.12
N VAL A 304 -6.88 15.80 -28.02
CA VAL A 304 -6.02 15.64 -29.20
C VAL A 304 -6.49 14.47 -30.06
N GLU A 305 -6.15 14.52 -31.35
CA GLU A 305 -6.50 13.49 -32.32
C GLU A 305 -6.03 12.10 -31.86
N GLY A 306 -6.88 11.09 -32.03
CA GLY A 306 -6.58 9.71 -31.67
C GLY A 306 -6.69 9.36 -30.18
N LEU A 307 -6.64 10.33 -29.24
CA LEU A 307 -6.66 10.05 -27.80
C LEU A 307 -7.90 9.24 -27.37
N LEU A 308 -9.09 9.57 -27.88
CA LEU A 308 -10.32 8.85 -27.52
C LEU A 308 -10.32 7.41 -28.03
N ALA A 309 -9.84 7.17 -29.25
CA ALA A 309 -9.74 5.83 -29.82
C ALA A 309 -8.75 4.96 -29.01
N VAL A 310 -7.59 5.52 -28.67
CA VAL A 310 -6.59 4.85 -27.82
C VAL A 310 -7.16 4.56 -26.42
N ALA A 311 -7.92 5.50 -25.85
CA ALA A 311 -8.57 5.29 -24.55
C ALA A 311 -9.57 4.12 -24.57
N MET A 312 -10.35 3.98 -25.66
CA MET A 312 -11.27 2.85 -25.82
C MET A 312 -10.54 1.51 -25.97
N GLU A 313 -9.40 1.47 -26.67
CA GLU A 313 -8.59 0.25 -26.74
C GLU A 313 -7.98 -0.11 -25.38
N LEU A 314 -7.51 0.89 -24.63
CA LEU A 314 -7.02 0.68 -23.26
C LEU A 314 -8.13 0.16 -22.33
N GLU A 315 -9.34 0.72 -22.41
CA GLU A 315 -10.50 0.24 -21.64
C GLU A 315 -10.76 -1.24 -21.90
N ARG A 316 -10.74 -1.66 -23.18
CA ARG A 316 -10.91 -3.08 -23.54
C ARG A 316 -9.76 -3.94 -23.01
N ALA A 317 -8.52 -3.47 -23.08
CA ALA A 317 -7.36 -4.19 -22.55
C ALA A 317 -7.44 -4.38 -21.03
N LEU A 318 -7.79 -3.33 -20.28
CA LEU A 318 -8.02 -3.39 -18.84
C LEU A 318 -9.21 -4.30 -18.50
N SER A 319 -10.28 -4.25 -19.30
CA SER A 319 -11.44 -5.13 -19.13
C SER A 319 -11.07 -6.60 -19.32
N ARG A 320 -10.23 -6.95 -20.31
CA ARG A 320 -9.73 -8.33 -20.48
C ARG A 320 -8.94 -8.80 -19.26
N LEU A 321 -8.07 -7.95 -18.71
CA LEU A 321 -7.34 -8.26 -17.48
C LEU A 321 -8.31 -8.47 -16.30
N GLY A 322 -9.30 -7.58 -16.13
CA GLY A 322 -10.32 -7.72 -15.09
C GLY A 322 -11.12 -9.02 -15.20
N VAL A 323 -11.57 -9.38 -16.40
CA VAL A 323 -12.27 -10.65 -16.65
C VAL A 323 -11.39 -11.85 -16.31
N ALA A 324 -10.10 -11.83 -16.69
CA ALA A 324 -9.17 -12.90 -16.35
C ALA A 324 -8.95 -13.01 -14.83
N MET A 325 -8.87 -11.88 -14.13
CA MET A 325 -8.75 -11.83 -12.66
C MET A 325 -10.00 -12.40 -11.97
N SER A 326 -11.21 -11.99 -12.39
CA SER A 326 -12.46 -12.53 -11.84
C SER A 326 -12.63 -14.02 -12.15
N ALA A 327 -12.25 -14.48 -13.34
CA ALA A 327 -12.27 -15.90 -13.66
C ALA A 327 -11.32 -16.70 -12.75
N PHE A 328 -10.14 -16.15 -12.45
CA PHE A 328 -9.20 -16.76 -11.54
C PHE A 328 -9.74 -16.79 -10.10
N GLU A 329 -10.26 -15.68 -9.59
CA GLU A 329 -10.92 -15.59 -8.28
C GLU A 329 -12.00 -16.66 -8.11
N LEU A 330 -12.90 -16.80 -9.10
CA LEU A 330 -13.93 -17.85 -9.11
C LEU A 330 -13.35 -19.27 -9.03
N THR A 331 -12.20 -19.52 -9.67
CA THR A 331 -11.53 -20.82 -9.56
C THR A 331 -10.92 -21.04 -8.17
N ILE A 332 -10.35 -20.01 -7.55
CA ILE A 332 -9.82 -20.08 -6.19
C ILE A 332 -10.95 -20.35 -5.20
N ASP A 333 -12.06 -19.63 -5.32
CA ASP A 333 -13.24 -19.83 -4.49
C ASP A 333 -13.78 -21.25 -4.65
N ARG A 334 -13.86 -21.77 -5.87
CA ARG A 334 -14.26 -23.16 -6.10
C ARG A 334 -13.32 -24.14 -5.39
N ILE A 335 -12.00 -23.97 -5.49
CA ILE A 335 -11.02 -24.83 -4.79
C ILE A 335 -11.23 -24.76 -3.26
N LEU A 336 -11.48 -23.56 -2.72
CA LEU A 336 -11.75 -23.33 -1.30
C LEU A 336 -13.04 -24.01 -0.81
N HIS A 337 -14.05 -24.14 -1.67
CA HIS A 337 -15.32 -24.80 -1.37
C HIS A 337 -15.23 -26.33 -1.55
N ASP A 338 -14.72 -26.81 -2.68
CA ASP A 338 -14.70 -28.24 -3.05
C ASP A 338 -13.71 -29.04 -2.20
N SER A 339 -12.50 -28.50 -1.98
CA SER A 339 -11.43 -29.15 -1.22
C SER A 339 -11.31 -28.64 0.21
N GLY A 340 -12.23 -27.75 0.62
CA GLY A 340 -12.10 -26.93 1.80
C GLY A 340 -12.03 -27.66 3.14
N ARG A 341 -12.59 -28.87 3.23
CA ARG A 341 -12.66 -29.68 4.46
C ARG A 341 -11.43 -30.56 4.68
N ASP A 342 -10.77 -30.99 3.60
CA ASP A 342 -9.61 -31.89 3.65
C ASP A 342 -8.28 -31.17 3.39
N MET A 343 -8.32 -29.86 3.13
CA MET A 343 -7.15 -29.05 2.86
C MET A 343 -6.42 -28.62 4.13
N GLU A 344 -5.09 -28.74 4.12
CA GLU A 344 -4.23 -28.24 5.19
C GLU A 344 -4.53 -26.76 5.48
N SER A 345 -4.66 -26.41 6.77
CA SER A 345 -5.06 -25.07 7.21
C SER A 345 -4.16 -23.96 6.67
N GLY A 346 -2.86 -24.22 6.48
CA GLY A 346 -1.92 -23.27 5.85
C GLY A 346 -2.21 -23.01 4.37
N LYS A 347 -2.50 -24.08 3.60
CA LYS A 347 -2.85 -23.99 2.18
C LYS A 347 -4.16 -23.23 1.99
N ARG A 348 -5.17 -23.54 2.81
CA ARG A 348 -6.47 -22.87 2.82
C ARG A 348 -6.33 -21.37 3.05
N PHE A 349 -5.60 -20.98 4.10
CA PHE A 349 -5.41 -19.58 4.46
C PHE A 349 -4.66 -18.79 3.39
N ARG A 350 -3.69 -19.43 2.70
CA ARG A 350 -3.01 -18.79 1.57
C ARG A 350 -3.95 -18.52 0.41
N LEU A 351 -4.84 -19.46 0.09
CA LEU A 351 -5.84 -19.30 -0.98
C LEU A 351 -6.92 -18.25 -0.63
N GLU A 352 -7.42 -18.25 0.61
CA GLU A 352 -8.39 -17.24 1.07
C GLU A 352 -7.84 -15.81 0.98
N ALA A 353 -6.54 -15.61 1.22
CA ALA A 353 -5.93 -14.29 1.12
C ALA A 353 -5.58 -13.86 -0.32
N VAL A 354 -5.63 -14.78 -1.28
CA VAL A 354 -5.40 -14.50 -2.70
C VAL A 354 -6.71 -14.21 -3.43
N SER A 355 -7.82 -14.79 -2.95
CA SER A 355 -9.17 -14.50 -3.43
C SER A 355 -9.61 -13.08 -3.04
N ARG A 356 -9.30 -12.66 -1.81
CA ARG A 356 -9.49 -11.27 -1.34
C ARG A 356 -8.50 -10.31 -1.99
#